data_AF-A0A659PB20-F1
#
_entry.id   AF-A0A659PB20-F1
#
_cell.length_a   1.000
_cell.length_b   1.000
_cell.length_c   1.000
_cell.angle_alpha   90.00
_cell.angle_beta   90.00
_cell.angle_gamma   90.00
#
_symmetry.space_group_name_H-M   'P 1'
#
loop_
_entity.id
_entity.type
_entity.pdbx_description
1 polymer ?
#
loop_
_entity_poly.entity_id
_entity_poly.type
_entity_poly.pdbx_seq_one_letter_code
_entity_poly.pdbx_strand_id
1 'polypeptide(L)'
;MENIQKLIARYPLVEDLVALKETTWFNPGATSLAQGLPYVGLTEQDVNAAHDRLARFAPYLAKAFPQTAAAGGMIESDVVAIPAMQKRLEKEYGQTIDGEMLLKKDSHLAISGSIKARGGIYEVLTHAEKLALEAGLLTTDDDYSVLLSPECKQFFSQYSIAVGSTGNLGLSIGIMSACIGFKVTVHM
;
A
#
# COMPACT_ATOMS: atom_id res chain seq x y z
N MET A 1 2.25 -27.97 -22.31
CA MET A 1 2.32 -29.05 -21.30
C MET A 1 3.74 -29.61 -21.12
N GLU A 2 4.55 -29.80 -22.16
CA GLU A 2 5.93 -30.30 -22.02
C GLU A 2 6.82 -29.45 -21.09
N ASN A 3 6.53 -28.16 -20.97
CA ASN A 3 7.25 -27.23 -20.08
C ASN A 3 6.95 -27.45 -18.59
N ILE A 4 5.73 -27.92 -18.22
CA ILE A 4 5.38 -28.10 -16.80
C ILE A 4 6.00 -29.37 -16.21
N GLN A 5 6.07 -30.45 -17.00
CA GLN A 5 6.73 -31.69 -16.59
C GLN A 5 8.24 -31.47 -16.34
N LYS A 6 8.91 -30.68 -17.21
CA LYS A 6 10.31 -30.27 -17.01
C LYS A 6 10.49 -29.41 -15.75
N LEU A 7 9.54 -28.51 -15.46
CA LEU A 7 9.55 -27.71 -14.24
C LEU A 7 9.34 -28.56 -12.99
N ILE A 8 8.40 -29.50 -13.00
CA ILE A 8 8.16 -30.42 -11.87
C ILE A 8 9.40 -31.28 -11.61
N ALA A 9 10.00 -31.84 -12.67
CA ALA A 9 11.22 -32.64 -12.53
C ALA A 9 12.39 -31.83 -11.93
N ARG A 10 12.50 -30.54 -12.27
CA ARG A 10 13.54 -29.65 -11.75
C ARG A 10 13.23 -29.08 -10.37
N TYR A 11 11.95 -28.84 -10.08
CA TYR A 11 11.43 -28.22 -8.86
C TYR A 11 10.23 -29.05 -8.36
N PRO A 12 10.46 -30.15 -7.63
CA PRO A 12 9.39 -31.07 -7.22
C PRO A 12 8.26 -30.41 -6.42
N LEU A 13 8.54 -29.33 -5.70
CA LEU A 13 7.54 -28.52 -5.00
C LEU A 13 6.40 -28.03 -5.92
N VAL A 14 6.66 -27.86 -7.22
CA VAL A 14 5.64 -27.45 -8.20
C VAL A 14 4.53 -28.48 -8.31
N GLU A 15 4.80 -29.77 -8.09
CA GLU A 15 3.76 -30.81 -8.06
C GLU A 15 2.75 -30.56 -6.92
N ASP A 16 3.24 -30.22 -5.72
CA ASP A 16 2.40 -29.86 -4.58
C ASP A 16 1.53 -28.62 -4.90
N LEU A 17 2.08 -27.62 -5.60
CA LEU A 17 1.34 -26.43 -6.02
C LEU A 17 0.25 -26.76 -7.04
N VAL A 18 0.54 -27.61 -8.03
CA VAL A 18 -0.44 -28.08 -9.03
C VAL A 18 -1.56 -28.87 -8.36
N ALA A 19 -1.24 -29.63 -7.31
CA ALA A 19 -2.20 -30.39 -6.52
C ALA A 19 -3.01 -29.54 -5.52
N LEU A 20 -2.78 -28.22 -5.45
CA LEU A 20 -3.41 -27.30 -4.50
C LEU A 20 -3.20 -27.69 -3.03
N LYS A 21 -2.08 -28.36 -2.75
CA LYS A 21 -1.71 -28.75 -1.39
C LYS A 21 -1.19 -27.52 -0.64
N GLU A 22 -1.64 -27.32 0.59
CA GLU A 22 -1.06 -26.31 1.48
C GLU A 22 0.45 -26.57 1.62
N THR A 23 1.26 -25.59 1.22
CA THR A 23 2.69 -25.79 0.99
C THR A 23 3.51 -24.71 1.68
N THR A 24 4.58 -25.12 2.35
CA THR A 24 5.54 -24.22 3.00
C THR A 24 6.92 -24.38 2.35
N TRP A 25 7.53 -23.27 1.96
CA TRP A 25 8.90 -23.24 1.43
C TRP A 25 9.74 -22.24 2.21
N PHE A 26 10.78 -22.74 2.86
CA PHE A 26 11.76 -21.90 3.54
C PHE A 26 12.88 -21.54 2.54
N ASN A 27 13.08 -20.24 2.30
CA ASN A 27 14.10 -19.77 1.37
C ASN A 27 15.51 -20.12 1.90
N PRO A 28 16.26 -21.04 1.24
CA PRO A 28 17.60 -21.42 1.69
C PRO A 28 18.65 -20.35 1.37
N GLY A 29 18.31 -19.35 0.54
CA GLY A 29 19.18 -18.27 0.10
C GLY A 29 18.94 -16.94 0.81
N ALA A 30 18.37 -16.94 2.03
CA ALA A 30 18.24 -15.72 2.81
C ALA A 30 19.63 -15.13 3.11
N THR A 31 19.81 -13.84 2.83
CA THR A 31 21.09 -13.14 3.01
C THR A 31 21.01 -12.15 4.17
N SER A 32 22.16 -11.62 4.58
CA SER A 32 22.18 -10.42 5.42
C SER A 32 21.64 -9.20 4.66
N LEU A 33 21.26 -8.14 5.39
CA LEU A 33 20.83 -6.86 4.81
C LEU A 33 21.87 -6.31 3.85
N ALA A 34 23.14 -6.24 4.26
CA ALA A 34 24.22 -5.67 3.45
C ALA A 34 24.41 -6.41 2.11
N GLN A 35 24.18 -7.72 2.09
CA GLN A 35 24.27 -8.53 0.86
C GLN A 35 23.03 -8.43 -0.02
N GLY A 36 21.84 -8.29 0.59
CA GLY A 36 20.57 -8.25 -0.15
C GLY A 36 20.22 -6.88 -0.70
N LEU A 37 20.57 -5.81 0.03
CA LEU A 37 20.17 -4.44 -0.28
C LEU A 37 20.55 -3.97 -1.71
N PRO A 38 21.74 -4.31 -2.27
CA PRO A 38 22.09 -3.94 -3.65
C PRO A 38 21.12 -4.48 -4.72
N TYR A 39 20.36 -5.52 -4.43
CA TYR A 39 19.40 -6.14 -5.37
C TYR A 39 17.99 -5.56 -5.28
N VAL A 40 17.71 -4.68 -4.30
CA VAL A 40 16.37 -4.08 -4.10
C VAL A 40 16.08 -3.01 -5.16
N GLY A 41 17.10 -2.27 -5.61
CA GLY A 41 16.96 -1.17 -6.55
C GLY A 41 16.32 0.11 -5.97
N LEU A 42 16.08 0.13 -4.66
CA LEU A 42 15.61 1.28 -3.87
C LEU A 42 16.47 1.41 -2.62
N THR A 43 16.55 2.63 -2.11
CA THR A 43 17.40 3.03 -0.98
C THR A 43 16.58 3.53 0.19
N GLU A 44 17.23 3.71 1.34
CA GLU A 44 16.64 4.38 2.50
C GLU A 44 16.24 5.82 2.18
N GLN A 45 16.94 6.49 1.27
CA GLN A 45 16.58 7.85 0.83
C GLN A 45 15.25 7.88 0.08
N ASP A 46 14.95 6.86 -0.73
CA ASP A 46 13.65 6.73 -1.41
C ASP A 46 12.51 6.55 -0.40
N VAL A 47 12.76 5.78 0.66
CA VAL A 47 11.81 5.60 1.77
C VAL A 47 11.58 6.91 2.53
N ASN A 48 12.64 7.64 2.85
CA ASN A 48 12.54 8.95 3.51
C ASN A 48 11.81 9.97 2.63
N ALA A 49 12.09 10.00 1.33
CA ALA A 49 11.38 10.86 0.38
C ALA A 49 9.88 10.54 0.32
N ALA A 50 9.49 9.27 0.48
CA ALA A 50 8.10 8.87 0.58
C ALA A 50 7.44 9.36 1.88
N HIS A 51 8.14 9.25 3.02
CA HIS A 51 7.69 9.81 4.30
C HIS A 51 7.51 11.33 4.23
N ASP A 52 8.49 12.05 3.69
CA ASP A 52 8.45 13.51 3.58
C ASP A 52 7.28 13.97 2.70
N ARG A 53 7.00 13.25 1.60
CA ARG A 53 5.83 13.51 0.77
C ARG A 53 4.54 13.32 1.54
N LEU A 54 4.38 12.20 2.25
CA LEU A 54 3.19 11.95 3.06
C LEU A 54 3.02 13.03 4.15
N ALA A 55 4.12 13.50 4.74
CA ALA A 55 4.10 14.61 5.69
C ALA A 55 3.64 15.93 5.05
N ARG A 56 4.11 16.28 3.84
CA ARG A 56 3.61 17.44 3.10
C ARG A 56 2.11 17.35 2.79
N PHE A 57 1.62 16.16 2.45
CA PHE A 57 0.18 15.94 2.21
C PHE A 57 -0.68 15.84 3.47
N ALA A 58 -0.10 15.69 4.66
CA ALA A 58 -0.86 15.56 5.91
C ALA A 58 -1.92 16.67 6.10
N PRO A 59 -1.61 17.98 5.96
CA PRO A 59 -2.64 19.03 6.08
C PRO A 59 -3.74 18.95 5.01
N TYR A 60 -3.41 18.54 3.77
CA TYR A 60 -4.40 18.27 2.73
C TYR A 60 -5.32 17.12 3.16
N LEU A 61 -4.76 15.99 3.59
CA LEU A 61 -5.51 14.80 3.97
C LEU A 61 -6.43 15.06 5.17
N ALA A 62 -5.95 15.78 6.17
CA ALA A 62 -6.74 16.16 7.35
C ALA A 62 -8.02 16.93 6.99
N LYS A 63 -7.95 17.79 5.97
CA LYS A 63 -9.10 18.59 5.48
C LYS A 63 -9.95 17.82 4.45
N ALA A 64 -9.31 17.09 3.54
CA ALA A 64 -9.96 16.34 2.46
C ALA A 64 -10.75 15.13 3.00
N PHE A 65 -10.23 14.49 4.04
CA PHE A 65 -10.82 13.32 4.68
C PHE A 65 -10.93 13.57 6.19
N PRO A 66 -12.07 14.11 6.67
CA PRO A 66 -12.25 14.49 8.08
C PRO A 66 -11.94 13.38 9.10
N GLN A 67 -12.12 12.12 8.71
CA GLN A 67 -11.76 10.96 9.54
C GLN A 67 -10.25 10.84 9.86
N THR A 68 -9.38 11.54 9.11
CA THR A 68 -7.93 11.58 9.35
C THR A 68 -7.50 12.78 10.20
N ALA A 69 -8.40 13.74 10.47
CA ALA A 69 -8.07 14.99 11.14
C ALA A 69 -7.52 14.78 12.56
N ALA A 70 -8.09 13.83 13.32
CA ALA A 70 -7.61 13.49 14.67
C ALA A 70 -6.18 12.93 14.67
N ALA A 71 -5.74 12.34 13.56
CA ALA A 71 -4.38 11.85 13.35
C ALA A 71 -3.50 12.87 12.60
N GLY A 72 -3.94 14.13 12.47
CA GLY A 72 -3.21 15.16 11.74
C GLY A 72 -3.07 14.90 10.24
N GLY A 73 -3.95 14.08 9.66
CA GLY A 73 -3.88 13.67 8.25
C GLY A 73 -3.02 12.44 7.98
N MET A 74 -2.42 11.84 9.01
CA MET A 74 -1.68 10.58 8.86
C MET A 74 -2.62 9.41 8.58
N ILE A 75 -2.21 8.53 7.66
CA ILE A 75 -2.90 7.29 7.32
C ILE A 75 -2.11 6.12 7.92
N GLU A 76 -2.40 5.80 9.18
CA GLU A 76 -1.77 4.70 9.90
C GLU A 76 -2.79 3.79 10.59
N SER A 77 -2.31 2.62 11.04
CA SER A 77 -3.16 1.62 11.71
C SER A 77 -2.50 1.04 12.95
N ASP A 78 -3.33 0.55 13.86
CA ASP A 78 -2.89 -0.08 15.10
C ASP A 78 -2.10 -1.38 14.87
N VAL A 79 -1.27 -1.70 15.86
CA VAL A 79 -0.72 -3.03 16.11
C VAL A 79 -1.28 -3.48 17.46
N VAL A 80 -1.91 -4.66 17.50
CA VAL A 80 -2.56 -5.18 18.71
C VAL A 80 -2.11 -6.60 19.01
N ALA A 81 -1.96 -6.95 20.28
CA ALA A 81 -1.75 -8.33 20.70
C ALA A 81 -3.05 -9.14 20.56
N ILE A 82 -2.94 -10.40 20.11
CA ILE A 82 -4.07 -11.30 19.89
C ILE A 82 -3.91 -12.66 20.62
N PRO A 83 -3.65 -12.68 21.95
CA PRO A 83 -3.35 -13.91 22.69
C PRO A 83 -4.51 -14.92 22.70
N ALA A 84 -5.77 -14.45 22.61
CA ALA A 84 -6.93 -15.33 22.49
C ALA A 84 -6.94 -16.09 21.15
N MET A 85 -6.51 -15.44 20.06
CA MET A 85 -6.39 -16.07 18.75
C MET A 85 -5.22 -17.04 18.72
N GLN A 86 -4.07 -16.68 19.33
CA GLN A 86 -2.92 -17.57 19.49
C GLN A 86 -3.34 -18.89 20.16
N LYS A 87 -3.96 -18.83 21.35
CA LYS A 87 -4.47 -20.03 22.05
C LYS A 87 -5.47 -20.83 21.23
N ARG A 88 -6.31 -20.14 20.45
CA ARG A 88 -7.29 -20.82 19.58
C ARG A 88 -6.57 -21.59 18.48
N LEU A 89 -5.61 -20.97 17.79
CA LEU A 89 -4.84 -21.61 16.72
C LEU A 89 -4.03 -22.80 17.24
N GLU A 90 -3.39 -22.66 18.40
CA GLU A 90 -2.64 -23.77 19.03
C GLU A 90 -3.54 -24.96 19.31
N LYS A 91 -4.76 -24.72 19.80
CA LYS A 91 -5.74 -25.77 20.04
C LYS A 91 -6.24 -26.42 18.75
N GLU A 92 -6.57 -25.63 17.73
CA GLU A 92 -7.13 -26.13 16.47
C GLU A 92 -6.12 -26.94 15.66
N TYR A 93 -4.86 -26.52 15.64
CA TYR A 93 -3.80 -27.14 14.84
C TYR A 93 -2.86 -28.05 15.65
N GLY A 94 -3.03 -28.14 16.97
CA GLY A 94 -2.22 -28.99 17.84
C GLY A 94 -0.74 -28.61 17.90
N GLN A 95 -0.41 -27.35 17.59
CA GLN A 95 0.96 -26.85 17.45
C GLN A 95 1.14 -25.59 18.30
N THR A 96 2.18 -25.57 19.15
CA THR A 96 2.55 -24.39 19.95
C THR A 96 3.05 -23.26 19.06
N ILE A 97 2.65 -22.02 19.37
CA ILE A 97 3.15 -20.79 18.76
C ILE A 97 3.98 -20.06 19.81
N ASP A 98 5.31 -20.06 19.65
CA ASP A 98 6.22 -19.42 20.60
C ASP A 98 6.15 -17.88 20.52
N GLY A 99 6.38 -17.22 21.66
CA GLY A 99 6.41 -15.76 21.77
C GLY A 99 5.01 -15.11 21.79
N GLU A 100 4.95 -13.85 21.36
CA GLU A 100 3.72 -13.06 21.33
C GLU A 100 3.19 -12.93 19.90
N MET A 101 1.90 -13.26 19.71
CA MET A 101 1.23 -13.05 18.43
C MET A 101 0.60 -11.65 18.36
N LEU A 102 1.05 -10.85 17.39
CA LEU A 102 0.54 -9.51 17.10
C LEU A 102 -0.24 -9.47 15.77
N LEU A 103 -1.14 -8.51 15.64
CA LEU A 103 -1.88 -8.21 14.41
C LEU A 103 -1.70 -6.74 14.02
N LYS A 104 -1.12 -6.49 12.84
CA LYS A 104 -1.11 -5.17 12.18
C LYS A 104 -2.43 -4.97 11.43
N LYS A 105 -3.23 -3.99 11.87
CA LYS A 105 -4.61 -3.79 11.41
C LYS A 105 -4.70 -2.91 10.16
N ASP A 106 -3.95 -3.21 9.11
CA ASP A 106 -4.06 -2.47 7.84
C ASP A 106 -5.46 -2.58 7.20
N SER A 107 -6.25 -3.58 7.60
CA SER A 107 -7.69 -3.70 7.31
C SER A 107 -8.55 -2.56 7.88
N HIS A 108 -8.01 -1.73 8.77
CA HIS A 108 -8.71 -0.61 9.41
C HIS A 108 -8.10 0.75 9.02
N LEU A 109 -7.17 0.79 8.05
CA LEU A 109 -6.62 2.05 7.57
C LEU A 109 -7.73 2.98 7.10
N ALA A 110 -7.60 4.28 7.43
CA ALA A 110 -8.54 5.29 6.97
C ALA A 110 -8.64 5.32 5.42
N ILE A 111 -9.70 5.95 4.94
CA ILE A 111 -10.02 6.21 3.53
C ILE A 111 -10.51 4.97 2.78
N SER A 112 -9.79 3.84 2.85
CA SER A 112 -10.13 2.65 2.03
C SER A 112 -10.01 1.30 2.73
N GLY A 113 -9.76 1.26 4.05
CA GLY A 113 -9.95 0.04 4.86
C GLY A 113 -9.08 -1.15 4.45
N SER A 114 -7.90 -0.90 3.88
CA SER A 114 -6.99 -1.98 3.47
C SER A 114 -5.56 -1.46 3.32
N ILE A 115 -4.61 -2.39 3.18
CA ILE A 115 -3.20 -2.07 2.86
C ILE A 115 -3.03 -1.22 1.58
N LYS A 116 -4.03 -1.21 0.68
CA LYS A 116 -4.00 -0.37 -0.53
C LYS A 116 -4.14 1.13 -0.21
N ALA A 117 -4.58 1.49 1.01
CA ALA A 117 -4.51 2.84 1.54
C ALA A 117 -3.06 3.34 1.75
N ARG A 118 -2.06 2.45 1.73
CA ARG A 118 -0.64 2.83 1.72
C ARG A 118 -0.20 3.16 0.29
N GLY A 119 0.05 2.13 -0.51
CA GLY A 119 0.63 2.29 -1.86
C GLY A 119 -0.30 2.95 -2.88
N GLY A 120 -1.59 2.59 -2.91
CA GLY A 120 -2.53 3.13 -3.89
C GLY A 120 -2.82 4.61 -3.68
N ILE A 121 -2.90 5.05 -2.43
CA ILE A 121 -3.01 6.48 -2.10
C ILE A 121 -1.70 7.20 -2.40
N TYR A 122 -0.56 6.66 -1.95
CA TYR A 122 0.75 7.26 -2.16
C TYR A 122 1.05 7.51 -3.66
N GLU A 123 0.69 6.57 -4.53
CA GLU A 123 0.81 6.72 -5.99
C GLU A 123 0.05 7.95 -6.50
N VAL A 124 -1.23 8.06 -6.12
CA VAL A 124 -2.09 9.18 -6.56
C VAL A 124 -1.58 10.51 -6.03
N LEU A 125 -1.14 10.57 -4.76
CA LEU A 125 -0.56 11.77 -4.17
C LEU A 125 0.76 12.17 -4.86
N THR A 126 1.63 11.19 -5.15
CA THR A 126 2.90 11.41 -5.86
C THR A 126 2.66 11.98 -7.25
N HIS A 127 1.68 11.43 -7.97
CA HIS A 127 1.32 11.94 -9.29
C HIS A 127 0.75 13.38 -9.23
N ALA A 128 -0.12 13.65 -8.27
CA ALA A 128 -0.69 14.99 -8.08
C ALA A 128 0.38 16.04 -7.73
N GLU A 129 1.29 15.72 -6.79
CA GLU A 129 2.39 16.60 -6.41
C GLU A 129 3.26 16.93 -7.63
N LYS A 130 3.67 15.90 -8.39
CA LYS A 130 4.48 16.07 -9.58
C LYS A 130 3.83 17.05 -10.57
N LEU A 131 2.57 16.84 -10.92
CA LEU A 131 1.86 17.68 -11.88
C LEU A 131 1.72 19.13 -11.38
N ALA A 132 1.42 19.32 -10.08
CA ALA A 132 1.26 20.65 -9.51
C ALA A 132 2.58 21.42 -9.43
N LEU A 133 3.68 20.74 -9.05
CA LEU A 133 5.03 21.31 -9.06
C LEU A 133 5.46 21.71 -10.49
N GLU A 134 5.27 20.81 -11.47
CA GLU A 134 5.63 21.06 -12.88
C GLU A 134 4.83 22.22 -13.50
N ALA A 135 3.59 22.43 -13.07
CA ALA A 135 2.75 23.53 -13.50
C ALA A 135 3.00 24.86 -12.75
N GLY A 136 3.88 24.86 -11.74
CA GLY A 136 4.13 26.03 -10.88
C GLY A 136 2.94 26.41 -9.98
N LEU A 137 2.01 25.48 -9.74
CA LEU A 137 0.84 25.68 -8.87
C LEU A 137 1.13 25.33 -7.40
N LEU A 138 2.27 24.70 -7.13
CA LEU A 138 2.70 24.24 -5.83
C LEU A 138 4.23 24.32 -5.74
N THR A 139 4.75 24.48 -4.54
CA THR A 139 6.15 24.27 -4.16
C THR A 139 6.23 23.30 -2.99
N THR A 140 7.41 22.74 -2.69
CA THR A 140 7.57 21.80 -1.57
C THR A 140 7.43 22.44 -0.19
N ASP A 141 7.47 23.78 -0.11
CA ASP A 141 7.39 24.54 1.14
C ASP A 141 5.96 25.04 1.44
N ASP A 142 5.02 24.86 0.51
CA ASP A 142 3.63 25.28 0.67
C ASP A 142 2.85 24.41 1.66
N ASP A 143 1.78 24.96 2.23
CA ASP A 143 0.72 24.17 2.87
C ASP A 143 -0.13 23.52 1.77
N TYR A 144 -0.02 22.18 1.63
CA TYR A 144 -0.70 21.42 0.58
C TYR A 144 -2.22 21.45 0.71
N SER A 145 -2.78 22.02 1.79
CA SER A 145 -4.19 22.42 1.85
C SER A 145 -4.63 23.29 0.66
N VAL A 146 -3.71 24.02 0.02
CA VAL A 146 -3.99 24.79 -1.21
C VAL A 146 -4.55 23.92 -2.34
N LEU A 147 -4.20 22.63 -2.38
CA LEU A 147 -4.68 21.69 -3.39
C LEU A 147 -6.19 21.41 -3.31
N LEU A 148 -6.86 21.85 -2.24
CA LEU A 148 -8.32 21.79 -2.12
C LEU A 148 -9.04 22.92 -2.86
N SER A 149 -8.31 23.93 -3.37
CA SER A 149 -8.90 25.09 -4.02
C SER A 149 -9.65 24.69 -5.30
N PRO A 150 -10.71 25.45 -5.69
CA PRO A 150 -11.41 25.22 -6.95
C PRO A 150 -10.47 25.24 -8.17
N GLU A 151 -9.45 26.10 -8.17
CA GLU A 151 -8.46 26.23 -9.24
C GLU A 151 -7.62 24.96 -9.38
N CYS A 152 -7.14 24.40 -8.25
CA CYS A 152 -6.39 23.15 -8.25
C CYS A 152 -7.27 21.97 -8.71
N LYS A 153 -8.52 21.90 -8.26
CA LYS A 153 -9.47 20.87 -8.72
C LYS A 153 -9.73 20.97 -10.23
N GLN A 154 -9.90 22.20 -10.74
CA GLN A 154 -10.05 22.43 -12.17
C GLN A 154 -8.80 22.00 -12.95
N PHE A 155 -7.61 22.28 -12.42
CA PHE A 155 -6.34 21.81 -13.00
C PHE A 155 -6.28 20.28 -13.06
N PHE A 156 -6.51 19.58 -11.94
CA PHE A 156 -6.45 18.11 -11.91
C PHE A 156 -7.52 17.45 -12.79
N SER A 157 -8.67 18.10 -13.02
CA SER A 157 -9.72 17.59 -13.91
C SER A 157 -9.31 17.48 -15.39
N GLN A 158 -8.19 18.09 -15.77
CA GLN A 158 -7.58 17.98 -17.10
C GLN A 158 -6.85 16.64 -17.30
N TYR A 159 -6.57 15.92 -16.22
CA TYR A 159 -5.86 14.64 -16.22
C TYR A 159 -6.78 13.49 -15.83
N SER A 160 -6.40 12.28 -16.24
CA SER A 160 -7.17 11.06 -15.97
C SER A 160 -6.32 9.94 -15.39
N ILE A 161 -6.90 9.17 -14.48
CA ILE A 161 -6.32 7.96 -13.89
C ILE A 161 -7.23 6.77 -14.23
N ALA A 162 -6.64 5.66 -14.67
CA ALA A 162 -7.35 4.42 -14.94
C ALA A 162 -6.75 3.26 -14.14
N VAL A 163 -7.60 2.36 -13.64
CA VAL A 163 -7.18 1.17 -12.89
C VAL A 163 -8.05 -0.03 -13.26
N GLY A 164 -7.44 -1.15 -13.60
CA GLY A 164 -8.11 -2.44 -13.76
C GLY A 164 -8.07 -3.21 -12.44
N SER A 165 -9.16 -3.21 -11.68
CA SER A 165 -9.23 -3.90 -10.39
C SER A 165 -10.66 -4.12 -9.93
N THR A 166 -10.96 -5.35 -9.51
CA THR A 166 -12.23 -5.74 -8.89
C THR A 166 -12.23 -5.62 -7.36
N GLY A 167 -11.22 -4.96 -6.77
CA GLY A 167 -11.07 -4.93 -5.31
C GLY A 167 -10.37 -3.69 -4.78
N ASN A 168 -9.66 -3.87 -3.66
CA ASN A 168 -9.13 -2.77 -2.85
C ASN A 168 -8.19 -1.80 -3.59
N LEU A 169 -7.50 -2.25 -4.64
CA LEU A 169 -6.64 -1.35 -5.43
C LEU A 169 -7.48 -0.31 -6.18
N GLY A 170 -8.53 -0.76 -6.87
CA GLY A 170 -9.48 0.11 -7.56
C GLY A 170 -10.21 1.04 -6.60
N LEU A 171 -10.57 0.54 -5.41
CA LEU A 171 -11.21 1.35 -4.36
C LEU A 171 -10.28 2.48 -3.85
N SER A 172 -9.05 2.16 -3.45
CA SER A 172 -8.10 3.14 -2.91
C SER A 172 -7.72 4.21 -3.93
N ILE A 173 -7.38 3.79 -5.16
CA ILE A 173 -7.05 4.72 -6.24
C ILE A 173 -8.27 5.55 -6.63
N GLY A 174 -9.44 4.92 -6.76
CA GLY A 174 -10.70 5.58 -7.12
C GLY A 174 -11.07 6.70 -6.16
N ILE A 175 -11.12 6.40 -4.85
CA ILE A 175 -11.47 7.39 -3.82
C ILE A 175 -10.48 8.56 -3.81
N MET A 176 -9.17 8.28 -3.78
CA MET A 176 -8.17 9.35 -3.70
C MET A 176 -8.13 10.20 -4.97
N SER A 177 -8.20 9.57 -6.14
CA SER A 177 -8.17 10.27 -7.44
C SER A 177 -9.36 11.22 -7.60
N ALA A 178 -10.56 10.72 -7.29
CA ALA A 178 -11.79 11.53 -7.34
C ALA A 178 -11.75 12.68 -6.33
N CYS A 179 -11.16 12.47 -5.15
CA CYS A 179 -11.03 13.50 -4.12
C CYS A 179 -10.11 14.65 -4.55
N ILE A 180 -8.95 14.34 -5.14
CA ILE A 180 -8.01 15.34 -5.69
C ILE A 180 -8.66 16.13 -6.83
N GLY A 181 -9.50 15.48 -7.63
CA GLY A 181 -10.20 16.09 -8.76
C GLY A 181 -9.80 15.52 -10.13
N PHE A 182 -9.04 14.42 -10.17
CA PHE A 182 -8.78 13.68 -11.40
C PHE A 182 -10.05 13.05 -11.97
N LYS A 183 -10.09 12.90 -13.30
CA LYS A 183 -11.06 11.99 -13.93
C LYS A 183 -10.61 10.56 -13.71
N VAL A 184 -11.37 9.76 -12.96
CA VAL A 184 -10.98 8.38 -12.66
C VAL A 184 -11.91 7.36 -13.31
N THR A 185 -11.34 6.30 -13.88
CA THR A 185 -12.08 5.13 -14.40
C THR A 185 -11.56 3.86 -13.76
N VAL A 186 -12.46 3.10 -13.12
CA VAL A 186 -12.16 1.77 -12.56
C VAL A 186 -12.79 0.74 -13.48
N HIS A 187 -11.96 -0.09 -14.12
CA HIS A 187 -12.41 -1.23 -14.91
C HIS A 187 -12.52 -2.46 -13.98
N MET A 188 -13.75 -2.95 -13.81
CA MET A 188 -14.10 -4.11 -12.99
C MET A 188 -14.52 -5.28 -13.86
#